data_AF-H9NBA0-F1
#
_entry.id   AF-H9NBA0-F1
#
_cell.length_a   1.000
_cell.length_b   1.000
_cell.length_c   1.000
_cell.angle_alpha   90.00
_cell.angle_beta   90.00
_cell.angle_gamma   90.00
#
_symmetry.space_group_name_H-M   'P 1'
#
loop_
_entity.id
_entity.type
_entity.pdbx_description
1 polymer ?
#
loop_
_entity_poly.entity_id
_entity_poly.type
_entity_poly.pdbx_seq_one_letter_code
_entity_poly.pdbx_strand_id
1 'polypeptide(L)'
;YGRQELADDLITKMLASDESLLRYGGAFTIALAYAGTGDNSAVKRLLHVAVSDSNDDVRRAAVIALGFVLLRDYTTVPRIVQLLSKSHNAHVRCGTAFALGIACAGKGLQSAIDVLDPLTKDPVDFVRQAAMIALSMILIQQTEKLNPQVADINKNFLSVITNKHQEGLAKFGACVAQGIMNAGGRNVTIQLENADTGTLDTKSVVGLVMFSQFWYWFPLAHFLSLSFTPTTVIGIRGSDQAIPKFQMNCYAKEDAFSYP
;
A
#
# COMPACT_ATOMS: atom_id res chain seq x y z
N TYR A 1 -11.99 14.54 1.89
CA TYR A 1 -10.89 13.94 2.69
C TYR A 1 -11.03 14.37 4.14
N GLY A 2 -10.91 13.45 5.10
CA GLY A 2 -10.91 13.71 6.55
C GLY A 2 -12.22 14.27 7.13
N ARG A 3 -13.34 14.14 6.42
CA ARG A 3 -14.63 14.74 6.80
C ARG A 3 -15.50 13.85 7.71
N GLN A 4 -15.14 12.58 7.85
CA GLN A 4 -15.87 11.59 8.66
C GLN A 4 -17.39 11.64 8.39
N GLU A 5 -18.22 11.71 9.43
CA GLU A 5 -19.69 11.69 9.38
C GLU A 5 -20.29 12.78 8.47
N LEU A 6 -19.60 13.91 8.28
CA LEU A 6 -20.07 14.97 7.36
C LEU A 6 -20.08 14.52 5.89
N ALA A 7 -19.46 13.38 5.57
CA ALA A 7 -19.49 12.78 4.24
C ALA A 7 -20.56 11.67 4.09
N ASP A 8 -21.24 11.25 5.15
CA ASP A 8 -22.16 10.09 5.12
C ASP A 8 -23.33 10.28 4.16
N ASP A 9 -23.87 11.49 4.07
CA ASP A 9 -24.96 11.83 3.14
C ASP A 9 -24.54 11.61 1.69
N LEU A 10 -23.31 12.00 1.35
CA LEU A 10 -22.76 11.80 0.00
C LEU A 10 -22.44 10.33 -0.25
N ILE A 11 -21.83 9.64 0.73
CA ILE A 11 -21.51 8.22 0.64
C ILE A 11 -22.77 7.39 0.37
N THR A 12 -23.85 7.68 1.09
CA THR A 12 -25.13 6.96 0.93
C THR A 12 -25.70 7.16 -0.47
N LYS A 13 -25.69 8.39 -0.98
CA LYS A 13 -26.16 8.70 -2.35
C LYS A 13 -25.32 8.02 -3.43
N MET A 14 -24.00 8.01 -3.28
CA MET A 14 -23.10 7.38 -4.25
C MET A 14 -23.24 5.85 -4.25
N LEU A 15 -23.37 5.23 -3.08
CA LEU A 15 -23.52 3.77 -2.97
C LEU A 15 -24.92 3.26 -3.38
N ALA A 16 -25.95 4.09 -3.25
CA ALA A 16 -27.32 3.76 -3.68
C ALA A 16 -27.54 3.93 -5.20
N SER A 17 -26.59 4.51 -5.92
CA SER A 17 -26.68 4.71 -7.36
C SER A 17 -26.55 3.39 -8.13
N ASP A 18 -27.33 3.22 -9.20
CA ASP A 18 -27.23 2.07 -10.10
C ASP A 18 -25.87 2.04 -10.84
N GLU A 19 -25.34 3.23 -11.17
CA GLU A 19 -24.07 3.40 -11.88
C GLU A 19 -22.86 2.86 -11.08
N SER A 20 -22.08 1.95 -11.69
CA SER A 20 -20.95 1.31 -11.04
C SER A 20 -19.80 2.28 -10.76
N LEU A 21 -19.58 3.27 -11.64
CA LEU A 21 -18.54 4.29 -11.45
C LEU A 21 -18.82 5.19 -10.23
N LEU A 22 -20.09 5.49 -9.95
CA LEU A 22 -20.47 6.24 -8.75
C LEU A 22 -20.25 5.41 -7.48
N ARG A 23 -20.58 4.11 -7.51
CA ARG A 23 -20.30 3.20 -6.39
C ARG A 23 -18.79 3.00 -6.17
N TYR A 24 -18.02 2.91 -7.25
CA TYR A 24 -16.56 2.88 -7.22
C TYR A 24 -15.99 4.12 -6.50
N GLY A 25 -16.44 5.31 -6.90
CA GLY A 25 -16.10 6.55 -6.22
C GLY A 25 -16.56 6.58 -4.77
N GLY A 26 -17.74 6.02 -4.47
CA GLY A 26 -18.30 5.90 -3.12
C GLY A 26 -17.38 5.13 -2.17
N ALA A 27 -16.77 4.03 -2.63
CA ALA A 27 -15.78 3.27 -1.85
C ALA A 27 -14.56 4.12 -1.48
N PHE A 28 -14.00 4.89 -2.42
CA PHE A 28 -12.90 5.81 -2.15
C PHE A 28 -13.32 7.03 -1.33
N THR A 29 -14.56 7.49 -1.43
CA THR A 29 -15.12 8.53 -0.55
C THR A 29 -15.11 8.07 0.89
N ILE A 30 -15.52 6.82 1.18
CA ILE A 30 -15.40 6.22 2.52
C ILE A 30 -13.93 6.17 2.94
N ALA A 31 -13.07 5.61 2.07
CA ALA A 31 -11.64 5.45 2.34
C ALA A 31 -10.99 6.75 2.82
N LEU A 32 -11.27 7.85 2.12
CA LEU A 32 -10.67 9.16 2.40
C LEU A 32 -11.42 9.97 3.47
N ALA A 33 -12.71 9.74 3.68
CA ALA A 33 -13.47 10.39 4.76
C ALA A 33 -13.06 9.85 6.13
N TYR A 34 -12.81 8.54 6.21
CA TYR A 34 -12.50 7.79 7.44
C TYR A 34 -11.05 7.28 7.49
N ALA A 35 -10.15 7.84 6.69
CA ALA A 35 -8.74 7.44 6.66
C ALA A 35 -8.13 7.47 8.07
N GLY A 36 -7.57 6.33 8.52
CA GLY A 36 -6.90 6.19 9.82
C GLY A 36 -7.78 6.40 11.06
N THR A 37 -9.10 6.27 10.91
CA THR A 37 -10.05 6.37 12.04
C THR A 37 -10.37 5.02 12.68
N GLY A 38 -10.27 3.92 11.92
CA GLY A 38 -10.70 2.60 12.39
C GLY A 38 -12.22 2.47 12.60
N ASP A 39 -13.03 3.33 11.97
CA ASP A 39 -14.48 3.34 12.20
C ASP A 39 -15.17 2.02 11.79
N ASN A 40 -15.93 1.45 12.74
CA ASN A 40 -16.60 0.17 12.56
C ASN A 40 -17.74 0.23 11.53
N SER A 41 -18.42 1.37 11.39
CA SER A 41 -19.50 1.54 10.41
C SER A 41 -18.92 1.55 8.99
N ALA A 42 -17.85 2.31 8.77
CA ALA A 42 -17.12 2.36 7.51
C ALA A 42 -16.57 0.99 7.12
N VAL A 43 -15.90 0.27 8.05
CA VAL A 43 -15.37 -1.08 7.79
C VAL A 43 -16.48 -2.06 7.43
N LYS A 44 -17.58 -2.09 8.19
CA LYS A 44 -18.73 -2.98 7.89
C LYS A 44 -19.35 -2.66 6.53
N ARG A 45 -19.50 -1.38 6.19
CA ARG A 45 -20.08 -0.92 4.92
C ARG A 45 -19.19 -1.34 3.74
N LEU A 46 -17.87 -1.16 3.84
CA LEU A 46 -16.92 -1.60 2.82
C LEU A 46 -16.90 -3.13 2.66
N LEU A 47 -16.90 -3.88 3.76
CA LEU A 47 -16.98 -5.34 3.71
C LEU A 47 -18.28 -5.83 3.07
N HIS A 48 -19.40 -5.17 3.36
CA HIS A 48 -20.67 -5.48 2.72
C HIS A 48 -20.58 -5.27 1.20
N VAL A 49 -20.13 -4.10 0.74
CA VAL A 49 -19.97 -3.79 -0.69
C VAL A 49 -19.01 -4.76 -1.39
N ALA A 50 -17.90 -5.13 -0.74
CA ALA A 50 -16.95 -6.09 -1.31
C ALA A 50 -17.55 -7.49 -1.61
N VAL A 51 -18.61 -7.86 -0.89
CA VAL A 51 -19.29 -9.16 -1.02
C VAL A 51 -20.57 -9.06 -1.84
N SER A 52 -21.39 -8.03 -1.64
CA SER A 52 -22.74 -7.93 -2.21
C SER A 52 -22.81 -7.23 -3.56
N ASP A 53 -21.83 -6.39 -3.90
CA ASP A 53 -21.86 -5.64 -5.15
C ASP A 53 -21.65 -6.57 -6.36
N SER A 54 -22.40 -6.31 -7.44
CA SER A 54 -22.33 -7.08 -8.68
C SER A 54 -21.14 -6.72 -9.57
N ASN A 55 -20.54 -5.54 -9.39
CA ASN A 55 -19.48 -5.06 -10.24
C ASN A 55 -18.08 -5.33 -9.63
N ASP A 56 -17.23 -5.99 -10.40
CA ASP A 56 -15.90 -6.41 -9.94
C ASP A 56 -14.95 -5.26 -9.62
N ASP A 57 -15.06 -4.12 -10.30
CA ASP A 57 -14.25 -2.93 -10.02
C ASP A 57 -14.66 -2.27 -8.70
N VAL A 58 -15.97 -2.23 -8.42
CA VAL A 58 -16.50 -1.73 -7.13
C VAL A 58 -16.05 -2.63 -5.99
N ARG A 59 -16.11 -3.96 -6.18
CA ARG A 59 -15.61 -4.92 -5.19
C ARG A 59 -14.13 -4.73 -4.91
N ARG A 60 -13.31 -4.56 -5.96
CA ARG A 60 -11.87 -4.25 -5.81
C ARG A 60 -11.67 -2.96 -5.02
N ALA A 61 -12.38 -1.89 -5.38
CA ALA A 61 -12.29 -0.59 -4.71
C ALA A 61 -12.64 -0.67 -3.22
N ALA A 62 -13.71 -1.39 -2.88
CA ALA A 62 -14.15 -1.56 -1.50
C ALA A 62 -13.10 -2.26 -0.63
N VAL A 63 -12.39 -3.25 -1.18
CA VAL A 63 -11.30 -3.92 -0.45
C VAL A 63 -10.08 -3.01 -0.33
N ILE A 64 -9.68 -2.31 -1.39
CA ILE A 64 -8.56 -1.33 -1.35
C ILE A 64 -8.84 -0.25 -0.28
N ALA A 65 -10.08 0.24 -0.23
CA ALA A 65 -10.52 1.25 0.73
C ALA A 65 -10.32 0.84 2.19
N LEU A 66 -10.43 -0.46 2.53
CA LEU A 66 -10.16 -0.94 3.89
C LEU A 66 -8.74 -0.62 4.36
N GLY A 67 -7.76 -0.65 3.44
CA GLY A 67 -6.37 -0.33 3.76
C GLY A 67 -6.19 1.12 4.23
N PHE A 68 -7.01 2.05 3.73
CA PHE A 68 -6.98 3.46 4.18
C PHE A 68 -7.72 3.66 5.50
N VAL A 69 -8.90 3.05 5.68
CA VAL A 69 -9.66 3.19 6.93
C VAL A 69 -8.89 2.63 8.13
N LEU A 70 -8.20 1.51 7.91
CA LEU A 70 -7.44 0.77 8.94
C LEU A 70 -5.93 1.05 8.91
N LEU A 71 -5.48 2.18 8.34
CA LEU A 71 -4.04 2.46 8.22
C LEU A 71 -3.32 2.50 9.59
N ARG A 72 -4.00 2.96 10.65
CA ARG A 72 -3.44 3.01 12.01
C ARG A 72 -3.48 1.64 12.69
N ASP A 73 -4.55 0.88 12.47
CA ASP A 73 -4.74 -0.47 12.99
C ASP A 73 -4.22 -1.54 12.02
N TYR A 74 -3.08 -1.26 11.36
CA TYR A 74 -2.53 -2.07 10.28
C TYR A 74 -2.24 -3.52 10.67
N THR A 75 -1.99 -3.79 11.96
CA THR A 75 -1.76 -5.14 12.50
C THR A 75 -2.99 -6.04 12.43
N THR A 76 -4.19 -5.46 12.41
CA THR A 76 -5.47 -6.20 12.33
C THR A 76 -5.88 -6.51 10.89
N VAL A 77 -5.38 -5.72 9.93
CA VAL A 77 -5.76 -5.82 8.51
C VAL A 77 -5.52 -7.22 7.94
N PRO A 78 -4.35 -7.87 8.13
CA PRO A 78 -4.13 -9.23 7.63
C PRO A 78 -5.20 -10.22 8.05
N ARG A 79 -5.68 -10.15 9.30
CA ARG A 79 -6.74 -11.03 9.81
C ARG A 79 -8.09 -10.73 9.15
N ILE A 80 -8.43 -9.45 8.98
CA ILE A 80 -9.71 -9.03 8.39
C ILE A 80 -9.80 -9.45 6.92
N VAL A 81 -8.73 -9.26 6.16
CA VAL A 81 -8.71 -9.55 4.71
C VAL A 81 -8.28 -10.99 4.40
N GLN A 82 -7.92 -11.80 5.38
CA GLN A 82 -7.48 -13.19 5.18
C GLN A 82 -8.53 -14.07 4.48
N LEU A 83 -9.82 -13.85 4.77
CA LEU A 83 -10.88 -14.58 4.07
C LEU A 83 -11.06 -14.07 2.63
N LEU A 84 -10.84 -12.77 2.40
CA LEU A 84 -10.97 -12.13 1.10
C LEU A 84 -9.84 -12.56 0.14
N SER A 85 -8.63 -12.79 0.66
CA SER A 85 -7.51 -13.31 -0.14
C SER A 85 -7.77 -14.73 -0.68
N LYS A 86 -8.67 -15.48 -0.06
CA LYS A 86 -9.09 -16.83 -0.50
C LYS A 86 -10.36 -16.83 -1.34
N SER A 87 -10.89 -15.66 -1.69
CA SER A 87 -12.10 -15.53 -2.51
C SER A 87 -11.90 -16.12 -3.90
N HIS A 88 -12.94 -16.75 -4.46
CA HIS A 88 -12.92 -17.21 -5.86
C HIS A 88 -12.81 -16.04 -6.86
N ASN A 89 -13.27 -14.85 -6.48
CA ASN A 89 -13.20 -13.68 -7.35
C ASN A 89 -11.80 -13.04 -7.33
N ALA A 90 -11.19 -12.93 -8.51
CA ALA A 90 -9.83 -12.41 -8.66
C ALA A 90 -9.71 -10.91 -8.34
N HIS A 91 -10.74 -10.10 -8.59
CA HIS A 91 -10.73 -8.67 -8.27
C HIS A 91 -10.70 -8.41 -6.77
N VAL A 92 -11.40 -9.24 -5.98
CA VAL A 92 -11.33 -9.20 -4.51
C VAL A 92 -9.94 -9.60 -4.00
N ARG A 93 -9.32 -10.63 -4.57
CA ARG A 93 -7.95 -11.03 -4.21
C ARG A 93 -6.93 -9.94 -4.55
N CYS A 94 -7.05 -9.33 -5.73
CA CYS A 94 -6.24 -8.19 -6.15
C CYS A 94 -6.41 -6.99 -5.20
N GLY A 95 -7.65 -6.63 -4.85
CA GLY A 95 -7.92 -5.56 -3.90
C GLY A 95 -7.35 -5.85 -2.51
N THR A 96 -7.35 -7.11 -2.09
CA THR A 96 -6.74 -7.56 -0.82
C THR A 96 -5.23 -7.30 -0.80
N ALA A 97 -4.53 -7.60 -1.89
CA ALA A 97 -3.10 -7.34 -1.99
C ALA A 97 -2.79 -5.85 -1.83
N PHE A 98 -3.52 -4.97 -2.51
CA PHE A 98 -3.33 -3.52 -2.37
C PHE A 98 -3.72 -2.99 -0.98
N ALA A 99 -4.78 -3.51 -0.37
CA ALA A 99 -5.18 -3.12 0.98
C ALA A 99 -4.06 -3.40 1.99
N LEU A 100 -3.41 -4.56 1.89
CA LEU A 100 -2.24 -4.92 2.69
C LEU A 100 -1.04 -4.03 2.38
N GLY A 101 -0.76 -3.80 1.09
CA GLY A 101 0.33 -2.95 0.63
C GLY A 101 0.22 -1.51 1.16
N ILE A 102 -1.01 -0.96 1.18
CA ILE A 102 -1.29 0.39 1.67
C ILE A 102 -1.23 0.44 3.20
N ALA A 103 -1.94 -0.43 3.90
CA ALA A 103 -2.01 -0.39 5.36
C ALA A 103 -0.66 -0.69 6.02
N CYS A 104 0.11 -1.63 5.46
CA CYS A 104 1.39 -2.08 6.03
C CYS A 104 2.61 -1.43 5.35
N ALA A 105 2.42 -0.37 4.56
CA ALA A 105 3.50 0.31 3.85
C ALA A 105 4.59 0.81 4.81
N GLY A 106 5.85 0.48 4.54
CA GLY A 106 6.99 0.88 5.37
C GLY A 106 7.03 0.27 6.78
N LYS A 107 6.14 -0.67 7.12
CA LYS A 107 6.08 -1.28 8.46
C LYS A 107 6.76 -2.65 8.57
N GLY A 108 6.99 -3.36 7.45
CA GLY A 108 7.64 -4.68 7.45
C GLY A 108 6.87 -5.77 8.21
N LEU A 109 5.53 -5.73 8.23
CA LEU A 109 4.71 -6.65 9.02
C LEU A 109 4.71 -8.08 8.43
N GLN A 110 5.22 -9.06 9.19
CA GLN A 110 5.35 -10.45 8.73
C GLN A 110 4.01 -11.11 8.35
N SER A 111 2.96 -10.88 9.14
CA SER A 111 1.64 -11.47 8.85
C SER A 111 1.04 -10.98 7.53
N ALA A 112 1.37 -9.77 7.08
CA ALA A 112 0.96 -9.28 5.76
C ALA A 112 1.73 -9.99 4.63
N ILE A 113 3.03 -10.24 4.83
CA ILE A 113 3.88 -10.97 3.89
C ILE A 113 3.36 -12.40 3.71
N ASP A 114 3.00 -13.07 4.80
CA ASP A 114 2.48 -14.44 4.78
C ASP A 114 1.15 -14.56 4.00
N VAL A 115 0.30 -13.50 4.04
CA VAL A 115 -0.92 -13.45 3.23
C VAL A 115 -0.63 -13.13 1.76
N LEU A 116 0.40 -12.33 1.48
CA LEU A 116 0.79 -11.95 0.12
C LEU A 116 1.54 -13.06 -0.63
N ASP A 117 2.32 -13.92 0.04
CA ASP A 117 3.11 -14.96 -0.63
C ASP A 117 2.26 -15.89 -1.52
N PRO A 118 1.10 -16.44 -1.07
CA PRO A 118 0.22 -17.20 -1.94
C PRO A 118 -0.31 -16.39 -3.14
N LEU A 119 -0.56 -15.09 -2.96
CA LEU A 119 -1.08 -14.22 -4.03
C LEU A 119 -0.05 -13.93 -5.12
N THR A 120 1.25 -14.02 -4.83
CA THR A 120 2.31 -13.95 -5.86
C THR A 120 2.30 -15.16 -6.79
N LYS A 121 1.71 -16.27 -6.35
CA LYS A 121 1.59 -17.54 -7.07
C LYS A 121 0.17 -17.77 -7.61
N ASP A 122 -0.70 -16.76 -7.52
CA ASP A 122 -2.08 -16.83 -7.99
C ASP A 122 -2.13 -17.13 -9.50
N PRO A 123 -3.09 -17.92 -10.00
CA PRO A 123 -3.22 -18.18 -11.44
C PRO A 123 -3.52 -16.91 -12.26
N VAL A 124 -4.11 -15.89 -11.65
CA VAL A 124 -4.48 -14.65 -12.35
C VAL A 124 -3.33 -13.64 -12.32
N ASP A 125 -2.93 -13.18 -13.49
CA ASP A 125 -1.76 -12.33 -13.72
C ASP A 125 -1.81 -10.97 -13.01
N PHE A 126 -2.95 -10.26 -13.03
CA PHE A 126 -3.11 -8.98 -12.33
C PHE A 126 -3.16 -9.12 -10.80
N VAL A 127 -3.50 -10.31 -10.27
CA VAL A 127 -3.40 -10.60 -8.84
C VAL A 127 -1.92 -10.76 -8.45
N ARG A 128 -1.14 -11.49 -9.25
CA ARG A 128 0.32 -11.58 -9.08
C ARG A 128 0.98 -10.21 -9.15
N GLN A 129 0.59 -9.39 -10.13
CA GLN A 129 1.04 -8.00 -10.29
C GLN A 129 0.81 -7.19 -9.01
N ALA A 130 -0.42 -7.20 -8.48
CA ALA A 130 -0.77 -6.49 -7.27
C ALA A 130 0.01 -6.97 -6.04
N ALA A 131 0.20 -8.29 -5.90
CA ALA A 131 0.93 -8.88 -4.79
C ALA A 131 2.41 -8.45 -4.78
N MET A 132 3.07 -8.43 -5.94
CA MET A 132 4.47 -8.00 -6.06
C MET A 132 4.64 -6.52 -5.71
N ILE A 133 3.74 -5.66 -6.21
CA ILE A 133 3.74 -4.23 -5.88
C ILE A 133 3.52 -4.03 -4.37
N ALA A 134 2.52 -4.70 -3.79
CA ALA A 134 2.25 -4.61 -2.36
C ALA A 134 3.43 -5.05 -1.48
N LEU A 135 4.09 -6.16 -1.83
CA LEU A 135 5.30 -6.62 -1.12
C LEU A 135 6.40 -5.55 -1.14
N SER A 136 6.63 -4.90 -2.29
CA SER A 136 7.64 -3.84 -2.38
C SER A 136 7.32 -2.61 -1.53
N MET A 137 6.05 -2.28 -1.33
CA MET A 137 5.63 -1.18 -0.46
C MET A 137 5.82 -1.51 1.03
N ILE A 138 5.55 -2.77 1.42
CA ILE A 138 5.69 -3.24 2.81
C ILE A 138 7.16 -3.37 3.21
N LEU A 139 7.99 -3.85 2.28
CA LEU A 139 9.40 -4.19 2.51
C LEU A 139 10.38 -3.10 2.03
N ILE A 140 9.90 -1.89 1.71
CA ILE A 140 10.76 -0.78 1.31
C ILE A 140 11.85 -0.54 2.38
N GLN A 141 13.11 -0.41 1.95
CA GLN A 141 14.31 -0.30 2.78
C GLN A 141 14.67 -1.50 3.67
N GLN A 142 13.86 -2.56 3.70
CA GLN A 142 14.23 -3.79 4.41
C GLN A 142 15.40 -4.45 3.68
N THR A 143 16.35 -4.99 4.44
CA THR A 143 17.52 -5.70 3.92
C THR A 143 17.44 -7.18 4.31
N GLU A 144 18.23 -8.04 3.66
CA GLU A 144 18.33 -9.46 4.01
C GLU A 144 18.73 -9.68 5.48
N LYS A 145 19.52 -8.76 6.04
CA LYS A 145 19.94 -8.80 7.45
C LYS A 145 18.78 -8.51 8.41
N LEU A 146 17.82 -7.68 8.00
CA LEU A 146 16.61 -7.37 8.79
C LEU A 146 15.53 -8.43 8.60
N ASN A 147 15.30 -8.85 7.36
CA ASN A 147 14.38 -9.92 7.02
C ASN A 147 14.96 -10.77 5.87
N PRO A 148 15.34 -12.04 6.13
CA PRO A 148 15.92 -12.92 5.11
C PRO A 148 15.05 -13.11 3.86
N GLN A 149 13.72 -13.01 3.99
CA GLN A 149 12.79 -13.21 2.87
C GLN A 149 12.93 -12.13 1.78
N VAL A 150 13.52 -10.97 2.10
CA VAL A 150 13.75 -9.89 1.12
C VAL A 150 14.65 -10.36 -0.03
N ALA A 151 15.62 -11.24 0.24
CA ALA A 151 16.49 -11.79 -0.81
C ALA A 151 15.68 -12.65 -1.79
N ASP A 152 14.83 -13.54 -1.27
CA ASP A 152 13.98 -14.41 -2.09
C ASP A 152 12.95 -13.63 -2.90
N ILE A 153 12.34 -12.60 -2.29
CA ILE A 153 11.36 -11.73 -2.96
C ILE A 153 12.00 -10.94 -4.10
N ASN A 154 13.19 -10.35 -3.88
CA ASN A 154 13.91 -9.65 -4.94
C ASN A 154 14.33 -10.58 -6.08
N LYS A 155 14.78 -11.80 -5.75
CA LYS A 155 15.11 -12.83 -6.73
C LYS A 155 13.87 -13.27 -7.52
N ASN A 156 12.71 -13.34 -6.87
CA ASN A 156 11.44 -13.62 -7.53
C ASN A 156 11.10 -12.53 -8.57
N PHE A 157 11.20 -11.25 -8.20
CA PHE A 157 10.96 -10.17 -9.17
C PHE A 157 11.87 -10.27 -10.40
N LEU A 158 13.16 -10.57 -10.21
CA LEU A 158 14.10 -10.77 -11.32
C LEU A 158 13.73 -11.98 -12.19
N SER A 159 13.31 -13.09 -11.58
CA SER A 159 12.92 -14.30 -12.32
C SER A 159 11.69 -14.05 -13.18
N VAL A 160 10.71 -13.28 -12.68
CA VAL A 160 9.49 -12.94 -13.42
C VAL A 160 9.79 -12.03 -14.61
N ILE A 161 10.67 -11.04 -14.44
CA ILE A 161 11.09 -10.14 -15.52
C ILE A 161 11.84 -10.89 -16.62
N THR A 162 12.77 -11.79 -16.24
CA THR A 162 13.63 -12.51 -17.18
C THR A 162 12.93 -13.66 -17.91
N ASN A 163 11.93 -14.28 -17.27
CA ASN A 163 11.22 -15.41 -17.86
C ASN A 163 10.33 -14.97 -19.04
N LYS A 164 10.65 -15.44 -20.24
CA LYS A 164 9.90 -15.13 -21.47
C LYS A 164 8.45 -15.62 -21.44
N HIS A 165 8.16 -16.70 -20.72
CA HIS A 165 6.83 -17.31 -20.64
C HIS A 165 5.88 -16.61 -19.66
N GLN A 166 6.38 -15.68 -18.83
CA GLN A 166 5.52 -14.89 -17.95
C GLN A 166 4.73 -13.84 -18.72
N GLU A 167 3.48 -13.65 -18.31
CA GLU A 167 2.53 -12.70 -18.86
C GLU A 167 2.98 -11.25 -18.65
N GLY A 168 2.55 -10.36 -19.55
CA GLY A 168 2.96 -8.96 -19.55
C GLY A 168 2.60 -8.21 -18.26
N LEU A 169 1.42 -8.48 -17.67
CA LEU A 169 1.00 -7.82 -16.43
C LEU A 169 1.84 -8.23 -15.22
N ALA A 170 2.23 -9.50 -15.12
CA ALA A 170 3.12 -9.97 -14.06
C ALA A 170 4.52 -9.35 -14.18
N LYS A 171 5.05 -9.23 -15.42
CA LYS A 171 6.31 -8.53 -15.70
C LYS A 171 6.26 -7.05 -15.35
N PHE A 172 5.16 -6.38 -15.70
CA PHE A 172 4.94 -4.99 -15.31
C PHE A 172 4.96 -4.84 -13.78
N GLY A 173 4.25 -5.72 -13.05
CA GLY A 173 4.23 -5.72 -11.59
C GLY A 173 5.61 -5.92 -10.98
N ALA A 174 6.36 -6.91 -11.45
CA ALA A 174 7.72 -7.17 -10.98
C ALA A 174 8.68 -6.00 -11.26
N CYS A 175 8.58 -5.37 -12.44
CA CYS A 175 9.40 -4.21 -12.80
C CYS A 175 9.10 -2.99 -11.91
N VAL A 176 7.82 -2.67 -11.71
CA VAL A 176 7.39 -1.58 -10.81
C VAL A 176 7.79 -1.90 -9.37
N ALA A 177 7.61 -3.12 -8.90
CA ALA A 177 8.00 -3.56 -7.56
C ALA A 177 9.50 -3.39 -7.29
N GLN A 178 10.37 -3.71 -8.25
CA GLN A 178 11.80 -3.43 -8.14
C GLN A 178 12.12 -1.95 -8.07
N GLY A 179 11.40 -1.13 -8.86
CA GLY A 179 11.52 0.32 -8.80
C GLY A 179 11.14 0.90 -7.44
N ILE A 180 10.06 0.40 -6.83
CA ILE A 180 9.60 0.81 -5.49
C ILE A 180 10.60 0.37 -4.42
N MET A 181 11.04 -0.90 -4.46
CA MET A 181 11.99 -1.45 -3.49
C MET A 181 13.30 -0.65 -3.42
N ASN A 182 13.75 -0.14 -4.58
CA ASN A 182 14.99 0.62 -4.71
C ASN A 182 14.76 2.13 -4.90
N ALA A 183 13.57 2.64 -4.55
CA ALA A 183 13.19 4.03 -4.76
C ALA A 183 14.15 4.99 -4.04
N GLY A 184 14.35 6.19 -4.62
CA GLY A 184 15.13 7.26 -3.99
C GLY A 184 16.58 6.87 -3.65
N GLY A 185 17.18 5.94 -4.41
CA GLY A 185 18.52 5.42 -4.10
C GLY A 185 18.56 4.62 -2.80
N ARG A 186 17.45 3.98 -2.42
CA ARG A 186 17.22 3.26 -1.15
C ARG A 186 17.14 4.15 0.10
N ASN A 187 16.94 5.46 -0.07
CA ASN A 187 16.96 6.45 1.03
C ASN A 187 15.58 6.98 1.39
N VAL A 188 14.51 6.43 0.81
CA VAL A 188 13.13 6.84 1.06
C VAL A 188 12.31 5.66 1.56
N THR A 189 11.32 5.98 2.39
CA THR A 189 10.27 5.04 2.81
C THR A 189 8.90 5.55 2.34
N ILE A 190 7.88 4.71 2.46
CA ILE A 190 6.48 5.11 2.33
C ILE A 190 5.92 5.26 3.75
N GLN A 191 5.57 6.49 4.12
CA GLN A 191 4.95 6.80 5.41
C GLN A 191 3.62 7.53 5.20
N LEU A 192 2.55 7.02 5.83
CA LEU A 192 1.20 7.59 5.71
C LEU A 192 0.81 8.47 6.90
N GLU A 193 1.58 8.37 7.98
CA GLU A 193 1.42 9.14 9.19
C GLU A 193 2.77 9.76 9.56
N ASN A 194 2.73 10.98 10.09
CA ASN A 194 3.89 11.62 10.66
C ASN A 194 4.14 11.01 12.06
N ALA A 195 5.34 10.46 12.26
CA ALA A 195 5.68 9.74 13.49
C ALA A 195 5.66 10.62 14.76
N ASP A 196 5.95 11.92 14.64
CA ASP A 196 6.04 12.84 15.78
C ASP A 196 4.67 13.36 16.23
N THR A 197 3.81 13.66 15.26
CA THR A 197 2.49 14.29 15.51
C THR A 197 1.33 13.29 15.49
N GLY A 198 1.54 12.08 14.96
CA GLY A 198 0.49 11.08 14.74
C GLY A 198 -0.57 11.50 13.72
N THR A 199 -0.36 12.63 13.02
CA THR A 199 -1.28 13.12 11.97
C THR A 199 -1.01 12.44 10.64
N LEU A 200 -2.04 12.30 9.80
CA LEU A 200 -1.89 11.70 8.48
C LEU A 200 -1.18 12.63 7.52
N ASP A 201 -0.22 12.09 6.77
CA ASP A 201 0.49 12.82 5.73
C ASP A 201 -0.37 12.87 4.46
N THR A 202 -1.02 14.01 4.22
CA THR A 202 -2.00 14.18 3.14
C THR A 202 -1.40 13.88 1.76
N LYS A 203 -0.14 14.27 1.52
CA LYS A 203 0.54 13.99 0.24
C LYS A 203 0.68 12.50 -0.02
N SER A 204 1.01 11.72 1.01
CA SER A 204 1.21 10.28 0.90
C SER A 204 -0.11 9.54 0.73
N VAL A 205 -1.15 9.94 1.47
CA VAL A 205 -2.48 9.33 1.33
C VAL A 205 -3.07 9.59 -0.06
N VAL A 206 -2.97 10.82 -0.57
CA VAL A 206 -3.40 11.15 -1.94
C VAL A 206 -2.51 10.47 -2.98
N GLY A 207 -1.20 10.40 -2.75
CA GLY A 207 -0.27 9.68 -3.62
C GLY A 207 -0.66 8.22 -3.82
N LEU A 208 -0.98 7.53 -2.73
CA LEU A 208 -1.43 6.13 -2.78
C LEU A 208 -2.82 5.97 -3.40
N VAL A 209 -3.76 6.90 -3.16
CA VAL A 209 -5.08 6.81 -3.77
C VAL A 209 -4.98 6.92 -5.29
N MET A 210 -4.19 7.87 -5.79
CA MET A 210 -3.97 8.05 -7.23
C MET A 210 -3.15 6.91 -7.82
N PHE A 211 -2.13 6.42 -7.09
CA PHE A 211 -1.36 5.25 -7.50
C PHE A 211 -2.27 4.05 -7.71
N SER A 212 -3.24 3.79 -6.83
CA SER A 212 -4.18 2.66 -6.97
C SER A 212 -5.09 2.71 -8.21
N GLN A 213 -5.11 3.83 -8.94
CA GLN A 213 -5.90 4.02 -10.17
C GLN A 213 -5.13 3.66 -11.45
N PHE A 214 -3.88 3.22 -11.35
CA PHE A 214 -3.00 3.05 -12.51
C PHE A 214 -3.53 2.04 -13.55
N TRP A 215 -4.38 1.09 -13.17
CA TRP A 215 -5.03 0.16 -14.12
C TRP A 215 -5.95 0.87 -15.11
N TYR A 216 -6.56 1.99 -14.71
CA TYR A 216 -7.44 2.77 -15.59
C TYR A 216 -6.66 3.85 -16.35
N TRP A 217 -5.55 4.34 -15.80
CA TRP A 217 -4.69 5.31 -16.46
C TRP A 217 -3.24 5.17 -15.99
N PHE A 218 -2.39 4.52 -16.80
CA PHE A 218 -0.99 4.23 -16.46
C PHE A 218 -0.17 5.43 -15.97
N PRO A 219 -0.29 6.64 -16.54
CA PRO A 219 0.45 7.81 -16.04
C PRO A 219 0.17 8.17 -14.58
N LEU A 220 -0.96 7.74 -14.00
CA LEU A 220 -1.26 7.96 -12.57
C LEU A 220 -0.33 7.17 -11.63
N ALA A 221 0.43 6.19 -12.15
CA ALA A 221 1.43 5.47 -11.36
C ALA A 221 2.49 6.40 -10.75
N HIS A 222 2.78 7.55 -11.37
CA HIS A 222 3.78 8.49 -10.87
C HIS A 222 3.39 9.21 -9.57
N PHE A 223 2.11 9.18 -9.18
CA PHE A 223 1.65 9.79 -7.92
C PHE A 223 2.20 9.10 -6.68
N LEU A 224 2.71 7.85 -6.80
CA LEU A 224 3.41 7.18 -5.72
C LEU A 224 4.60 8.00 -5.20
N SER A 225 5.23 8.83 -6.05
CA SER A 225 6.34 9.69 -5.67
C SER A 225 6.04 10.64 -4.51
N LEU A 226 4.79 11.09 -4.37
CA LEU A 226 4.35 11.94 -3.25
C LEU A 226 4.42 11.21 -1.90
N SER A 227 4.33 9.88 -1.95
CA SER A 227 4.36 9.00 -0.77
C SER A 227 5.78 8.68 -0.31
N PHE A 228 6.79 8.99 -1.13
CA PHE A 228 8.18 8.83 -0.73
C PHE A 228 8.59 9.95 0.21
N THR A 229 9.06 9.56 1.40
CA THR A 229 9.67 10.50 2.35
C THR A 229 11.08 10.02 2.70
N PRO A 230 12.10 10.89 2.60
CA PRO A 230 13.46 10.55 2.97
C PRO A 230 13.57 10.15 4.45
N THR A 231 14.30 9.07 4.74
CA THR A 231 14.59 8.63 6.11
C THR A 231 15.98 9.10 6.51
N THR A 232 16.08 10.32 7.01
CA THR A 232 17.37 10.92 7.42
C THR A 232 17.17 11.90 8.57
N VAL A 233 18.19 12.04 9.43
CA VAL A 233 18.23 13.05 10.50
C VAL A 233 19.12 14.18 10.03
N ILE A 234 18.54 15.37 9.82
CA ILE A 234 19.27 16.55 9.34
C ILE A 234 19.51 17.51 10.50
N GLY A 235 20.76 17.62 10.95
CA GLY A 235 21.15 18.64 11.91
C GLY A 235 21.26 20.02 11.24
N ILE A 236 20.70 21.04 11.87
CA ILE A 236 20.76 22.44 11.39
C ILE A 236 21.33 23.32 12.50
N ARG A 237 22.33 24.14 12.17
CA ARG A 237 22.90 25.10 13.13
C ARG A 237 21.96 26.29 13.29
N GLY A 238 21.55 26.57 14.53
CA GLY A 238 20.54 27.62 14.81
C GLY A 238 20.97 29.05 14.47
N SER A 239 22.27 29.35 14.38
CA SER A 239 22.77 30.70 14.11
C SER A 239 22.67 31.11 12.62
N ASP A 240 22.89 30.17 11.70
CA ASP A 240 23.03 30.47 10.26
C ASP A 240 22.30 29.47 9.35
N GLN A 241 21.56 28.51 9.94
CA GLN A 241 20.79 27.50 9.24
C GLN A 241 21.63 26.61 8.30
N ALA A 242 22.95 26.55 8.50
CA ALA A 242 23.84 25.68 7.76
C ALA A 242 23.84 24.24 8.32
N ILE A 243 24.21 23.27 7.49
CA ILE A 243 24.34 21.86 7.88
C ILE A 243 25.76 21.61 8.44
N PRO A 244 25.94 21.41 9.76
CA PRO A 244 27.25 21.09 10.32
C PRO A 244 27.65 19.64 10.00
N LYS A 245 28.97 19.38 9.95
CA LYS A 245 29.51 18.01 9.93
C LYS A 245 29.75 17.56 11.37
N PHE A 246 29.02 16.55 11.81
CA PHE A 246 29.18 15.92 13.12
C PHE A 246 28.83 14.44 13.02
N GLN A 247 29.18 13.69 14.07
CA GLN A 247 28.87 12.27 14.19
C GLN A 247 27.98 12.05 15.41
N MET A 248 27.10 11.05 15.30
CA MET A 248 26.21 10.62 16.38
C MET A 248 26.50 9.15 16.65
N ASN A 249 26.44 8.74 17.91
CA ASN A 249 26.54 7.34 18.24
C ASN A 249 25.20 6.65 17.97
N CYS A 250 25.20 5.56 17.19
CA CYS A 250 24.01 4.75 16.92
C CYS A 250 24.11 3.42 17.68
N TYR A 251 23.21 3.18 18.62
CA TYR A 251 23.21 1.97 19.45
C TYR A 251 22.59 0.78 18.70
N ALA A 252 23.27 0.31 17.66
CA ALA A 252 22.89 -0.89 16.91
C ALA A 252 24.14 -1.56 16.31
N LYS A 253 23.98 -2.79 15.79
CA LYS A 253 25.04 -3.45 15.02
C LYS A 253 25.23 -2.69 13.70
N GLU A 254 26.46 -2.32 13.36
CA GLU A 254 26.81 -1.57 12.14
C GLU A 254 26.26 -2.25 10.88
N ASP A 255 26.30 -3.58 10.87
CA ASP A 255 25.80 -4.40 9.77
C ASP A 255 24.28 -4.32 9.58
N ALA A 256 23.49 -4.04 10.61
CA ALA A 256 22.03 -4.16 10.53
C ALA A 256 21.40 -3.17 9.54
N PHE A 257 22.00 -1.98 9.39
CA PHE A 257 21.47 -0.89 8.57
C PHE A 257 22.35 -0.59 7.34
N SER A 258 23.29 -1.47 7.00
CA SER A 258 24.08 -1.35 5.78
C SER A 258 23.22 -1.56 4.53
N TYR A 259 23.51 -0.85 3.44
CA TYR A 259 22.86 -1.13 2.16
C TYR A 259 23.12 -2.58 1.69
N PRO A 260 22.15 -3.23 1.00
CA PRO A 260 22.33 -4.52 0.34
C PRO A 260 23.31 -4.47 -0.84
#